data_AF-Q8LHN2-F1
#
_entry.id   AF-Q8LHN2-F1
#
_cell.length_a   1.000
_cell.length_b   1.000
_cell.length_c   1.000
_cell.angle_alpha   90.00
_cell.angle_beta   90.00
_cell.angle_gamma   90.00
#
_symmetry.space_group_name_H-M   'P 1'
#
loop_
_entity.id
_entity.type
_entity.pdbx_description
1 polymer ?
#
loop_
_entity_poly.entity_id
_entity_poly.type
_entity_poly.pdbx_seq_one_letter_code
_entity_poly.pdbx_strand_id
1 'polypeptide(L)'
;MAQLDGNSAAAGDHSHVVIDIGAAGDGDSRRRSSSSCAVCTEPLEWAAIGPCGHGDVCAGCSLRIRVFQNNRRCCICRAPCRVVVVTKHVDAIAAAAGGGGGGWRAVSSRLPRSQTGGGGYSQVEGRVGEHWWYHAGMRAFFDDERQYAAATAAARPPSCGKESDDDHRPPQARSTSVGNEQHRISRRDPPDEHEQHVPQFVEAVLIGLLVVAAVGLVVLIICVRL
;
A
#
# COMPACT_ATOMS: atom_id res chain seq x y z
N MET A 1 2.16 58.22 32.27
CA MET A 1 1.95 56.86 32.82
C MET A 1 0.45 56.62 32.78
N ALA A 2 0.02 55.83 31.79
CA ALA A 2 -1.36 55.78 31.30
C ALA A 2 -2.03 54.46 31.73
N GLN A 3 -3.26 54.59 32.24
CA GLN A 3 -4.47 53.80 31.90
C GLN A 3 -4.50 52.30 32.23
N LEU A 4 -5.63 51.62 32.47
CA LEU A 4 -7.02 51.95 32.80
C LEU A 4 -7.66 50.62 33.28
N ASP A 5 -8.69 50.80 34.09
CA ASP A 5 -9.70 49.92 34.67
C ASP A 5 -10.31 48.87 33.72
N GLY A 6 -10.81 47.77 34.29
CA GLY A 6 -11.64 46.80 33.56
C GLY A 6 -12.06 45.58 34.38
N ASN A 7 -13.03 45.75 35.28
CA ASN A 7 -13.71 44.67 35.99
C ASN A 7 -14.98 44.25 35.23
N SER A 8 -15.44 43.00 35.43
CA SER A 8 -16.72 42.35 35.03
C SER A 8 -16.49 41.16 34.09
N ALA A 9 -17.21 40.03 34.14
CA ALA A 9 -18.10 39.39 35.09
C ALA A 9 -18.42 38.01 34.47
N ALA A 10 -18.68 37.01 35.31
CA ALA A 10 -19.47 35.81 35.03
C ALA A 10 -19.05 34.85 33.90
N ALA A 11 -18.72 33.59 34.25
CA ALA A 11 -19.33 32.39 33.64
C ALA A 11 -18.82 31.09 34.30
N GLY A 12 -19.75 30.31 34.85
CA GLY A 12 -19.79 28.85 34.81
C GLY A 12 -18.58 28.05 35.29
N ASP A 13 -18.70 27.48 36.49
CA ASP A 13 -17.91 26.34 36.96
C ASP A 13 -18.22 25.10 36.10
N HIS A 14 -17.50 24.98 34.99
CA HIS A 14 -17.43 23.77 34.17
C HIS A 14 -15.99 23.27 34.27
N SER A 15 -15.76 22.33 35.19
CA SER A 15 -14.51 21.58 35.26
C SER A 15 -14.37 20.75 33.99
N HIS A 16 -13.65 21.32 33.04
CA HIS A 16 -13.19 20.62 31.86
C HIS A 16 -12.07 19.67 32.33
N VAL A 17 -12.35 18.37 32.33
CA VAL A 17 -11.29 17.38 32.40
C VAL A 17 -10.59 17.44 31.05
N VAL A 18 -9.48 18.17 30.98
CA VAL A 18 -8.53 18.05 29.87
C VAL A 18 -7.91 16.67 30.01
N ILE A 19 -8.39 15.71 29.22
CA ILE A 19 -7.60 14.52 28.95
C ILE A 19 -6.55 14.99 27.96
N ASP A 20 -5.35 15.26 28.47
CA ASP A 20 -4.17 15.38 27.63
C ASP A 20 -4.02 14.06 26.88
N ILE A 21 -4.48 14.01 25.64
CA ILE A 21 -3.99 13.03 24.66
C ILE A 21 -2.61 13.55 24.28
N GLY A 22 -1.67 13.41 25.22
CA GLY A 22 -0.27 13.64 24.97
C GLY A 22 0.12 12.78 23.77
N ALA A 23 0.54 13.44 22.70
CA ALA A 23 1.31 12.81 21.66
C ALA A 23 2.43 12.03 22.37
N ALA A 24 2.41 10.71 22.27
CA ALA A 24 3.47 9.83 22.73
C ALA A 24 4.76 10.21 21.98
N GLY A 25 5.47 11.17 22.55
CA GLY A 25 6.77 11.67 22.16
C GLY A 25 7.66 11.65 23.41
N ASP A 26 7.65 10.53 24.12
CA ASP A 26 8.64 10.21 25.13
C ASP A 26 9.90 9.68 24.43
N GLY A 27 10.90 10.54 24.37
CA GLY A 27 12.21 10.29 23.79
C GLY A 27 13.06 9.26 24.54
N ASP A 28 12.60 8.01 24.66
CA ASP A 28 13.47 6.88 24.97
C ASP A 28 14.06 6.31 23.67
N SER A 29 15.22 6.85 23.30
CA SER A 29 16.01 6.45 22.12
C SER A 29 16.58 5.02 22.20
N ARG A 30 16.13 4.17 23.16
CA ARG A 30 16.60 2.79 23.36
C ARG A 30 15.50 1.73 23.40
N ARG A 31 14.22 2.09 23.30
CA ARG A 31 13.15 1.11 23.03
C ARG A 31 13.00 0.99 21.52
N ARG A 32 13.46 -0.12 20.96
CA ARG A 32 13.00 -0.60 19.64
C ARG A 32 11.50 -0.80 19.79
N SER A 33 10.69 0.25 19.59
CA SER A 33 9.24 0.15 19.60
C SER A 33 8.91 -0.90 18.56
N SER A 34 8.48 -2.06 19.05
CA SER A 34 7.98 -3.13 18.20
C SER A 34 6.79 -2.53 17.49
N SER A 35 7.02 -2.01 16.28
CA SER A 35 5.95 -1.52 15.43
C SER A 35 4.90 -2.63 15.39
N SER A 36 3.67 -2.29 15.72
CA SER A 36 2.54 -3.21 15.60
C SER A 36 1.83 -2.95 14.29
N CYS A 37 1.17 -3.97 13.76
CA CYS A 37 0.32 -3.82 12.59
C CYS A 37 -0.85 -2.90 12.94
N ALA A 38 -1.05 -1.83 12.16
CA ALA A 38 -2.16 -0.89 12.32
C ALA A 38 -3.55 -1.52 12.12
N VAL A 39 -3.62 -2.77 11.66
CA VAL A 39 -4.87 -3.50 11.40
C VAL A 39 -5.15 -4.55 12.47
N CYS A 40 -4.20 -5.44 12.77
CA CYS A 40 -4.42 -6.54 13.72
C CYS A 40 -3.73 -6.32 15.08
N THR A 41 -2.99 -5.23 15.26
CA THR A 41 -2.25 -4.88 16.49
C THR A 41 -1.14 -5.87 16.90
N GLU A 42 -0.92 -6.92 16.11
CA GLU A 42 0.17 -7.88 16.30
C GLU A 42 1.55 -7.30 15.92
N PRO A 43 2.66 -7.87 16.44
CA PRO A 43 4.01 -7.44 16.09
C PRO A 43 4.26 -7.44 14.58
N LEU A 44 4.80 -6.33 14.07
CA LEU A 44 5.07 -6.12 12.64
C LEU A 44 6.46 -6.66 12.27
N GLU A 45 6.56 -7.98 12.13
CA GLU A 45 7.79 -8.62 11.64
C GLU A 45 7.97 -8.45 10.12
N TRP A 46 6.85 -8.55 9.38
CA TRP A 46 6.80 -8.46 7.92
C TRP A 46 5.87 -7.34 7.49
N ALA A 47 6.46 -6.23 7.04
CA ALA A 47 5.74 -5.02 6.66
C ALA A 47 5.43 -4.99 5.16
N ALA A 48 4.21 -4.62 4.80
CA ALA A 48 3.83 -4.30 3.43
C ALA A 48 3.98 -2.79 3.18
N ILE A 49 5.03 -2.41 2.46
CA ILE A 49 5.40 -1.02 2.16
C ILE A 49 4.90 -0.62 0.78
N GLY A 50 4.11 0.45 0.70
CA GLY A 50 3.61 1.00 -0.58
C GLY A 50 4.41 2.20 -1.09
N PRO A 51 4.19 2.66 -2.34
CA PRO A 51 4.84 3.84 -2.91
C PRO A 51 4.67 5.14 -2.11
N CYS A 52 3.61 5.25 -1.32
CA CYS A 52 3.42 6.34 -0.36
C CYS A 52 4.42 6.33 0.81
N GLY A 53 5.19 5.26 0.95
CA GLY A 53 6.19 5.01 1.98
C GLY A 53 5.68 4.55 3.33
N HIS A 54 4.36 4.55 3.58
CA HIS A 54 3.79 3.85 4.74
C HIS A 54 4.04 2.34 4.64
N GLY A 55 4.26 1.72 5.81
CA GLY A 55 4.63 0.32 5.95
C GLY A 55 3.99 -0.36 7.16
N ASP A 56 2.97 0.23 7.77
CA ASP A 56 2.47 -0.13 9.09
C ASP A 56 1.48 -1.32 9.08
N VAL A 57 1.49 -2.14 8.03
CA VAL A 57 0.55 -3.25 7.85
C VAL A 57 1.32 -4.55 7.65
N CYS A 58 0.97 -5.58 8.42
CA CYS A 58 1.62 -6.87 8.28
C CYS A 58 1.27 -7.54 6.94
N ALA A 59 2.11 -8.49 6.50
CA ALA A 59 1.89 -9.26 5.28
C ALA A 59 0.48 -9.88 5.22
N GLY A 60 0.02 -10.51 6.30
CA GLY A 60 -1.30 -11.17 6.37
C GLY A 60 -2.48 -10.21 6.25
N CYS A 61 -2.44 -9.07 6.95
CA CYS A 61 -3.48 -8.04 6.82
C CYS A 61 -3.47 -7.40 5.43
N SER A 62 -2.28 -7.12 4.89
CA SER A 62 -2.14 -6.58 3.53
C SER A 62 -2.70 -7.55 2.49
N LEU A 63 -2.41 -8.86 2.61
CA LEU A 63 -2.98 -9.90 1.76
C LEU A 63 -4.51 -9.89 1.85
N ARG A 64 -5.07 -9.89 3.05
CA ARG A 64 -6.53 -9.91 3.23
C ARG A 64 -7.22 -8.71 2.58
N ILE A 65 -6.65 -7.52 2.76
CA ILE A 65 -7.19 -6.28 2.20
C ILE A 65 -7.05 -6.27 0.67
N ARG A 66 -5.89 -6.67 0.14
CA ARG A 66 -5.60 -6.58 -1.30
C ARG A 66 -6.26 -7.68 -2.11
N VAL A 67 -6.27 -8.92 -1.61
CA VAL A 67 -6.79 -10.09 -2.32
C VAL A 67 -8.29 -10.24 -2.10
N PHE A 68 -8.73 -10.33 -0.84
CA PHE A 68 -10.13 -10.65 -0.54
C PHE A 68 -11.06 -9.44 -0.54
N GLN A 69 -10.56 -8.26 -0.16
CA GLN A 69 -11.37 -7.03 -0.20
C GLN A 69 -11.15 -6.22 -1.50
N ASN A 70 -10.22 -6.66 -2.37
CA ASN A 70 -9.82 -5.98 -3.59
C ASN A 70 -9.53 -4.47 -3.39
N ASN A 71 -8.92 -4.11 -2.26
CA ASN A 71 -8.61 -2.72 -1.94
C ASN A 71 -7.08 -2.49 -2.02
N ARG A 72 -6.66 -1.64 -2.96
CA ARG A 72 -5.24 -1.35 -3.23
C ARG A 72 -4.80 0.02 -2.71
N ARG A 73 -5.57 0.63 -1.80
CA ARG A 73 -5.17 1.87 -1.14
C ARG A 73 -4.33 1.59 0.10
N CYS A 74 -3.46 2.53 0.45
CA CYS A 74 -2.83 2.55 1.76
C CYS A 74 -3.89 2.68 2.85
N CYS A 75 -3.87 1.88 3.92
CA CYS A 75 -4.82 2.03 5.02
C CYS A 75 -4.58 3.29 5.86
N ILE A 76 -3.37 3.87 5.79
CA ILE A 76 -2.97 5.06 6.55
C ILE A 76 -3.40 6.33 5.79
N CYS A 77 -2.78 6.60 4.64
CA CYS A 77 -3.02 7.83 3.88
C CYS A 77 -4.06 7.71 2.76
N ARG A 78 -4.60 6.52 2.49
CA ARG A 78 -5.56 6.24 1.39
C ARG A 78 -5.02 6.48 -0.02
N ALA A 79 -3.75 6.80 -0.18
CA ALA A 79 -3.11 6.94 -1.48
C ALA A 79 -3.20 5.62 -2.29
N PRO A 80 -3.33 5.67 -3.62
CA PRO A 80 -3.28 4.50 -4.48
C PRO A 80 -1.91 3.80 -4.35
N CYS A 81 -1.90 2.57 -3.84
CA CYS A 81 -0.71 1.73 -3.68
C CYS A 81 -0.91 0.46 -4.50
N ARG A 82 -0.87 0.60 -5.84
CA ARG A 82 -1.12 -0.50 -6.79
C ARG A 82 -0.19 -1.70 -6.59
N VAL A 83 1.03 -1.43 -6.16
CA VAL A 83 2.06 -2.42 -5.84
C VAL A 83 2.56 -2.18 -4.43
N VAL A 84 2.94 -3.23 -3.72
CA VAL A 84 3.65 -3.15 -2.44
C VAL A 84 4.87 -4.06 -2.41
N VAL A 85 5.76 -3.83 -1.46
CA VAL A 85 6.83 -4.75 -1.10
C VAL A 85 6.57 -5.28 0.30
N VAL A 86 6.59 -6.60 0.47
CA VAL A 86 6.57 -7.29 1.75
C VAL A 86 8.01 -7.62 2.12
N THR A 87 8.47 -7.11 3.27
CA THR A 87 9.86 -7.26 3.72
C THR A 87 9.96 -7.34 5.24
N LYS A 88 11.01 -8.00 5.73
CA LYS A 88 11.46 -8.01 7.14
C LYS A 88 12.60 -7.03 7.42
N HIS A 89 13.00 -6.22 6.43
CA HIS A 89 14.19 -5.38 6.53
C HIS A 89 13.97 -4.24 7.53
N VAL A 90 14.53 -4.40 8.73
CA VAL A 90 14.32 -3.50 9.88
C VAL A 90 14.51 -2.02 9.54
N ASP A 91 15.50 -1.67 8.72
CA ASP A 91 15.74 -0.28 8.31
C ASP A 91 14.64 0.26 7.38
N ALA A 92 14.13 -0.57 6.47
CA ALA A 92 13.03 -0.17 5.59
C ALA A 92 11.72 -0.01 6.39
N ILE A 93 11.49 -0.88 7.37
CA ILE A 93 10.34 -0.81 8.28
C ILE A 93 10.44 0.45 9.15
N ALA A 94 11.61 0.72 9.73
CA ALA A 94 11.84 1.94 10.50
C ALA A 94 11.68 3.21 9.65
N ALA A 95 12.19 3.21 8.41
CA ALA A 95 12.03 4.32 7.47
C ALA A 95 10.56 4.52 7.03
N ALA A 96 9.75 3.46 7.05
CA ALA A 96 8.32 3.55 6.76
C ALA A 96 7.54 4.15 7.93
N ALA A 97 7.88 3.78 9.16
CA ALA A 97 7.26 4.31 10.38
C ALA A 97 7.54 5.81 10.59
N GLY A 98 8.66 6.33 10.08
CA GLY A 98 9.03 7.74 10.20
C GLY A 98 8.19 8.74 9.39
N GLY A 99 7.10 8.31 8.73
CA GLY A 99 6.14 9.19 8.03
C GLY A 99 6.65 9.90 6.77
N GLY A 100 7.95 9.88 6.49
CA GLY A 100 8.62 10.68 5.45
C GLY A 100 8.74 10.02 4.07
N GLY A 101 7.94 9.00 3.76
CA GLY A 101 8.04 8.32 2.46
C GLY A 101 9.26 7.39 2.31
N GLY A 102 10.11 7.28 3.33
CA GLY A 102 11.43 6.65 3.26
C GLY A 102 11.41 5.15 3.01
N GLY A 103 10.38 4.46 3.52
CA GLY A 103 10.26 3.00 3.40
C GLY A 103 10.28 2.53 1.94
N TRP A 104 9.54 3.20 1.04
CA TRP A 104 9.47 2.79 -0.36
C TRP A 104 10.81 2.90 -1.07
N ARG A 105 11.53 4.01 -0.84
CA ARG A 105 12.85 4.23 -1.46
C ARG A 105 13.87 3.17 -1.03
N ALA A 106 13.77 2.67 0.20
CA ALA A 106 14.65 1.63 0.74
C ALA A 106 14.45 0.24 0.11
N VAL A 107 13.27 -0.03 -0.46
CA VAL A 107 12.95 -1.33 -1.06
C VAL A 107 12.89 -1.29 -2.59
N SER A 108 12.32 -0.23 -3.17
CA SER A 108 12.05 -0.14 -4.60
C SER A 108 13.30 -0.08 -5.48
N SER A 109 14.40 0.46 -4.95
CA SER A 109 15.68 0.54 -5.66
C SER A 109 16.27 -0.83 -6.02
N ARG A 110 15.82 -1.90 -5.34
CA ARG A 110 16.29 -3.28 -5.54
C ARG A 110 15.33 -4.14 -6.37
N LEU A 111 14.17 -3.62 -6.76
CA LEU A 111 13.15 -4.40 -7.49
C LEU A 111 13.61 -4.74 -8.92
N PRO A 112 13.25 -5.93 -9.42
CA PRO A 112 13.60 -6.35 -10.78
C PRO A 112 12.83 -5.50 -11.80
N ARG A 113 13.57 -4.85 -12.70
CA ARG A 113 12.96 -4.09 -13.80
C ARG A 113 12.31 -5.02 -14.82
N SER A 114 11.22 -4.55 -15.44
CA SER A 114 10.63 -5.21 -16.59
C SER A 114 11.59 -5.13 -17.78
N GLN A 115 11.72 -6.23 -18.53
CA GLN A 115 12.45 -6.28 -19.79
C GLN A 115 11.62 -5.73 -20.96
N THR A 116 10.31 -5.58 -20.79
CA THR A 116 9.45 -4.92 -21.77
C THR A 116 9.61 -3.40 -21.65
N GLY A 117 9.82 -2.72 -22.78
CA GLY A 117 10.31 -1.34 -22.89
C GLY A 117 9.39 -0.21 -22.39
N GLY A 118 8.92 -0.28 -21.14
CA GLY A 118 8.02 0.71 -20.52
C GLY A 118 8.43 1.17 -19.12
N GLY A 119 9.63 0.84 -18.65
CA GLY A 119 10.18 1.39 -17.39
C GLY A 119 9.50 0.92 -16.09
N GLY A 120 8.87 -0.26 -16.08
CA GLY A 120 8.19 -0.84 -14.90
C GLY A 120 8.99 -1.93 -14.17
N TYR A 121 8.34 -2.59 -13.21
CA TYR A 121 8.85 -3.78 -12.52
C TYR A 121 8.36 -5.06 -13.22
N SER A 122 9.11 -6.16 -13.11
CA SER A 122 8.61 -7.47 -13.56
C SER A 122 7.49 -7.94 -12.64
N GLN A 123 6.26 -8.03 -13.17
CA GLN A 123 5.04 -8.43 -12.43
C GLN A 123 4.55 -9.81 -12.89
N VAL A 124 5.48 -10.72 -13.17
CA VAL A 124 5.20 -12.12 -13.53
C VAL A 124 5.07 -12.92 -12.24
N GLU A 125 4.01 -13.72 -12.10
CA GLU A 125 3.82 -14.59 -10.92
C GLU A 125 5.06 -15.46 -10.66
N GLY A 126 5.43 -15.60 -9.40
CA GLY A 126 6.57 -16.41 -9.00
C GLY A 126 7.88 -15.62 -8.95
N ARG A 127 9.00 -16.31 -9.20
CA ARG A 127 10.34 -15.72 -9.03
C ARG A 127 10.62 -14.68 -10.11
N VAL A 128 11.02 -13.49 -9.69
CA VAL A 128 11.36 -12.35 -10.54
C VAL A 128 12.75 -11.83 -10.16
N GLY A 129 13.73 -11.97 -11.05
CA GLY A 129 15.13 -11.68 -10.73
C GLY A 129 15.74 -12.68 -9.73
N GLU A 130 16.82 -12.29 -9.06
CA GLU A 130 17.59 -13.21 -8.20
C GLU A 130 17.00 -13.39 -6.80
N HIS A 131 16.37 -12.34 -6.25
CA HIS A 131 15.99 -12.28 -4.83
C HIS A 131 14.51 -11.97 -4.58
N TRP A 132 13.72 -11.79 -5.63
CA TRP A 132 12.34 -11.36 -5.49
C TRP A 132 11.35 -12.39 -6.01
N TRP A 133 10.20 -12.44 -5.36
CA TRP A 133 9.03 -13.17 -5.78
C TRP A 133 7.86 -12.21 -5.92
N TYR A 134 7.00 -12.42 -6.90
CA TYR A 134 5.84 -11.57 -7.14
C TYR A 134 4.55 -12.37 -7.10
N HIS A 135 3.60 -11.89 -6.30
CA HIS A 135 2.25 -12.45 -6.19
C HIS A 135 1.24 -11.51 -6.87
N ALA A 136 0.76 -11.89 -8.05
CA ALA A 136 -0.10 -11.12 -8.93
C ALA A 136 -1.45 -10.78 -8.30
N GLY A 137 -2.05 -11.72 -7.56
CA GLY A 137 -3.32 -11.48 -6.87
C GLY A 137 -3.23 -10.39 -5.79
N MET A 138 -2.07 -10.27 -5.15
CA MET A 138 -1.82 -9.27 -4.11
C MET A 138 -1.17 -8.00 -4.69
N ARG A 139 -0.59 -8.10 -5.90
CA ARG A 139 0.34 -7.14 -6.50
C ARG A 139 1.45 -6.77 -5.52
N ALA A 140 2.12 -7.79 -5.00
CA ALA A 140 3.14 -7.65 -3.97
C ALA A 140 4.43 -8.36 -4.37
N PHE A 141 5.56 -7.69 -4.13
CA PHE A 141 6.88 -8.30 -4.16
C PHE A 141 7.26 -8.81 -2.76
N PHE A 142 7.93 -9.95 -2.69
CA PHE A 142 8.45 -10.56 -1.47
C PHE A 142 9.95 -10.79 -1.66
N ASP A 143 10.75 -10.39 -0.66
CA ASP A 143 12.19 -10.69 -0.61
C ASP A 143 12.50 -12.04 0.05
N ASP A 144 11.46 -12.82 0.38
CA ASP A 144 11.55 -14.11 1.05
C ASP A 144 10.56 -15.10 0.44
N GLU A 145 11.08 -16.23 -0.04
CA GLU A 145 10.30 -17.28 -0.72
C GLU A 145 9.24 -17.90 0.19
N ARG A 146 9.53 -18.06 1.49
CA ARG A 146 8.58 -18.68 2.43
C ARG A 146 7.38 -17.78 2.65
N GLN A 147 7.60 -16.47 2.71
CA GLN A 147 6.51 -15.48 2.82
C GLN A 147 5.68 -15.41 1.55
N TYR A 148 6.31 -15.45 0.39
CA TYR A 148 5.61 -15.59 -0.88
C TYR A 148 4.74 -16.85 -0.90
N ALA A 149 5.31 -18.02 -0.58
CA ALA A 149 4.58 -19.29 -0.59
C ALA A 149 3.43 -19.30 0.42
N ALA A 150 3.62 -18.74 1.62
CA ALA A 150 2.57 -18.58 2.62
C ALA A 150 1.44 -17.68 2.10
N ALA A 151 1.77 -16.58 1.40
CA ALA A 151 0.78 -15.72 0.79
C ALA A 151 -0.01 -16.44 -0.33
N THR A 152 0.67 -17.16 -1.21
CA THR A 152 0.00 -17.97 -2.26
C THR A 152 -0.94 -19.02 -1.67
N ALA A 153 -0.49 -19.73 -0.62
CA ALA A 153 -1.31 -20.71 0.07
C ALA A 153 -2.54 -20.07 0.73
N ALA A 154 -2.35 -18.92 1.39
CA ALA A 154 -3.43 -18.18 2.06
C ALA A 154 -4.41 -17.52 1.09
N ALA A 155 -3.98 -17.17 -0.13
CA ALA A 155 -4.83 -16.57 -1.16
C ALA A 155 -5.70 -17.61 -1.91
N ARG A 156 -5.36 -18.90 -1.82
CA ARG A 156 -6.10 -19.95 -2.49
C ARG A 156 -7.52 -20.05 -1.91
N PRO A 157 -8.58 -20.04 -2.75
CA PRO A 157 -9.92 -20.32 -2.25
C PRO A 157 -9.93 -21.70 -1.59
N PRO A 158 -10.78 -21.92 -0.56
CA PRO A 158 -10.95 -23.27 -0.04
C PRO A 158 -11.32 -24.18 -1.20
N SER A 159 -10.47 -25.16 -1.50
CA SER A 159 -10.82 -26.21 -2.44
C SER A 159 -12.05 -26.91 -1.87
N CYS A 160 -13.07 -27.15 -2.68
CA CYS A 160 -14.19 -28.03 -2.34
C CYS A 160 -13.63 -29.45 -2.16
N GLY A 161 -13.04 -29.72 -1.00
CA GLY A 161 -12.58 -31.02 -0.56
C GLY A 161 -13.70 -31.64 0.25
N LYS A 162 -14.09 -32.86 -0.11
CA LYS A 162 -15.06 -33.70 0.60
C LYS A 162 -14.73 -33.66 2.11
N GLU A 163 -15.68 -33.20 2.92
CA GLU A 163 -15.64 -33.42 4.36
C GLU A 163 -15.50 -34.93 4.57
N SER A 164 -14.33 -35.36 5.07
CA SER A 164 -14.26 -36.59 5.81
C SER A 164 -14.93 -36.31 7.15
N ASP A 165 -16.10 -36.92 7.33
CA ASP A 165 -16.84 -37.03 8.58
C ASP A 165 -15.94 -37.66 9.66
N ASP A 166 -15.11 -36.87 10.35
CA ASP A 166 -14.41 -37.32 11.55
C ASP A 166 -14.10 -36.11 12.47
N ASP A 167 -15.13 -35.78 13.26
CA ASP A 167 -15.05 -35.78 14.73
C ASP A 167 -14.37 -34.60 15.48
N HIS A 168 -15.14 -34.06 16.45
CA HIS A 168 -14.75 -33.25 17.64
C HIS A 168 -14.76 -31.70 17.61
N ARG A 169 -15.99 -31.17 17.82
CA ARG A 169 -16.41 -30.17 18.83
C ARG A 169 -15.79 -28.75 18.84
N PRO A 170 -16.58 -27.69 18.51
CA PRO A 170 -16.18 -26.30 18.75
C PRO A 170 -16.57 -25.82 20.17
N PRO A 171 -15.75 -24.99 20.83
CA PRO A 171 -16.15 -24.31 22.05
C PRO A 171 -17.05 -23.11 21.71
N GLN A 172 -18.15 -22.99 22.45
CA GLN A 172 -19.20 -22.01 22.25
C GLN A 172 -18.86 -20.64 22.86
N ALA A 173 -19.25 -19.61 22.11
CA ALA A 173 -19.79 -18.32 22.50
C ALA A 173 -19.00 -17.37 23.41
N ARG A 174 -18.77 -16.15 22.88
CA ARG A 174 -19.33 -14.94 23.50
C ARG A 174 -19.61 -13.85 22.45
N SER A 175 -20.89 -13.54 22.33
CA SER A 175 -21.47 -12.43 21.58
C SER A 175 -21.16 -11.08 22.22
N THR A 176 -20.94 -10.03 21.41
CA THR A 176 -21.60 -8.71 21.58
C THR A 176 -21.34 -7.79 20.38
N SER A 177 -22.40 -7.06 20.00
CA SER A 177 -22.51 -5.95 19.00
C SER A 177 -22.34 -6.35 17.53
N VAL A 178 -23.36 -6.41 16.66
CA VAL A 178 -24.38 -5.40 16.24
C VAL A 178 -23.74 -4.11 15.74
N GLY A 179 -23.53 -4.01 14.42
CA GLY A 179 -23.08 -2.80 13.73
C GLY A 179 -22.91 -2.96 12.22
N ASN A 180 -23.99 -2.73 11.46
CA ASN A 180 -24.07 -2.21 10.08
C ASN A 180 -23.17 -2.74 8.92
N GLU A 181 -23.35 -3.99 8.50
CA GLU A 181 -22.71 -4.54 7.28
C GLU A 181 -23.10 -3.86 5.93
N GLN A 182 -24.11 -3.00 5.92
CA GLN A 182 -24.66 -2.41 4.68
C GLN A 182 -23.90 -1.19 4.14
N HIS A 183 -22.95 -0.61 4.89
CA HIS A 183 -22.15 0.53 4.39
C HIS A 183 -20.86 0.11 3.65
N ARG A 184 -20.48 -1.18 3.71
CA ARG A 184 -19.17 -1.66 3.24
C ARG A 184 -19.08 -1.92 1.73
N ILE A 185 -20.21 -2.07 1.05
CA ILE A 185 -20.29 -2.41 -0.38
C ILE A 185 -20.06 -1.18 -1.28
N SER A 186 -20.15 0.05 -0.75
CA SER A 186 -20.18 1.29 -1.54
C SER A 186 -18.82 1.92 -1.88
N ARG A 187 -17.69 1.36 -1.42
CA ARG A 187 -16.33 1.82 -1.80
C ARG A 187 -15.60 0.84 -2.71
N ARG A 188 -16.30 0.24 -3.67
CA ARG A 188 -15.58 -0.37 -4.80
C ARG A 188 -14.85 0.75 -5.54
N ASP A 189 -13.54 0.60 -5.70
CA ASP A 189 -12.79 1.46 -6.62
C ASP A 189 -13.41 1.34 -8.02
N PRO A 190 -13.66 2.47 -8.72
CA PRO A 190 -14.02 2.40 -10.12
C PRO A 190 -12.90 1.64 -10.87
N PRO A 191 -13.25 0.83 -11.90
CA PRO A 191 -12.24 0.21 -12.75
C PRO A 191 -11.27 1.27 -13.27
N ASP A 192 -9.99 0.92 -13.35
CA ASP A 192 -8.87 1.83 -13.63
C ASP A 192 -9.00 2.57 -15.00
N GLU A 193 -9.79 3.64 -15.09
CA GLU A 193 -9.92 4.48 -16.31
C GLU A 193 -8.55 5.08 -16.71
N HIS A 194 -7.67 5.27 -15.74
CA HIS A 194 -6.32 5.82 -15.96
C HIS A 194 -5.35 4.83 -16.64
N GLU A 195 -5.60 3.51 -16.62
CA GLU A 195 -4.74 2.57 -17.39
C GLU A 195 -5.05 2.54 -18.88
N GLN A 196 -6.22 3.04 -19.32
CA GLN A 196 -6.52 3.16 -20.75
C GLN A 196 -5.96 4.46 -21.36
N HIS A 197 -5.87 5.54 -20.57
CA HIS A 197 -5.44 6.84 -21.09
C HIS A 197 -3.91 6.95 -21.26
N VAL A 198 -3.12 6.26 -20.43
CA VAL A 198 -1.65 6.25 -20.53
C VAL A 198 -1.16 5.59 -21.82
N PRO A 199 -1.59 4.37 -22.22
CA PRO A 199 -1.16 3.78 -23.49
C PRO A 199 -1.61 4.64 -24.68
N GLN A 200 -2.82 5.23 -24.64
CA GLN A 200 -3.28 6.15 -25.68
C GLN A 200 -2.41 7.40 -25.82
N PHE A 201 -1.99 8.00 -24.71
CA PHE A 201 -1.08 9.15 -24.74
C PHE A 201 0.29 8.77 -25.33
N VAL A 202 0.84 7.62 -24.94
CA VAL A 202 2.14 7.14 -25.45
C VAL A 202 2.05 6.82 -26.95
N GLU A 203 0.98 6.16 -27.39
CA GLU A 203 0.73 5.90 -28.81
C GLU A 203 0.54 7.21 -29.59
N ALA A 204 -0.21 8.18 -29.07
CA ALA A 204 -0.39 9.47 -29.73
C ALA A 204 0.93 10.25 -29.87
N VAL A 205 1.77 10.25 -28.83
CA VAL A 205 3.10 10.87 -28.88
C VAL A 205 4.00 10.14 -29.90
N LEU A 206 3.98 8.81 -29.92
CA LEU A 206 4.78 8.03 -30.88
C LEU A 206 4.32 8.25 -32.32
N ILE A 207 3.01 8.27 -32.57
CA ILE A 207 2.42 8.60 -33.88
C ILE A 207 2.81 10.03 -34.28
N GLY A 208 2.73 10.99 -33.36
CA GLY A 208 3.13 12.38 -33.61
C GLY A 208 4.61 12.50 -34.00
N LEU A 209 5.51 11.82 -33.29
CA LEU A 209 6.94 11.79 -33.62
C LEU A 209 7.20 11.14 -34.99
N LEU A 210 6.50 10.05 -35.32
CA LEU A 210 6.59 9.39 -36.63
C LEU A 210 6.11 10.30 -37.76
N VAL A 211 5.01 11.05 -37.55
CA VAL A 211 4.49 12.02 -38.54
C VAL A 211 5.50 13.15 -38.75
N VAL A 212 6.06 13.71 -37.67
CA VAL A 212 7.10 14.76 -37.77
C VAL A 212 8.34 14.24 -38.50
N ALA A 213 8.81 13.03 -38.17
CA ALA A 213 9.94 12.40 -38.85
C ALA A 213 9.67 12.14 -40.33
N ALA A 214 8.47 11.66 -40.68
CA ALA A 214 8.07 11.41 -42.07
C ALA A 214 7.98 12.72 -42.87
N VAL A 215 7.36 13.77 -42.32
CA VAL A 215 7.32 15.10 -42.95
C VAL A 215 8.72 15.66 -43.12
N GLY A 216 9.59 15.54 -42.11
CA GLY A 216 11.00 15.94 -42.19
C GLY A 216 11.77 15.20 -43.27
N LEU A 217 11.58 13.88 -43.40
CA LEU A 217 12.19 13.06 -44.46
C LEU A 217 11.71 13.50 -45.86
N VAL A 218 10.42 13.76 -46.03
CA VAL A 218 9.87 14.24 -47.30
C VAL A 218 10.45 15.60 -47.69
N VAL A 219 10.54 16.55 -46.75
CA VAL A 219 11.17 17.86 -46.97
C VAL A 219 12.65 17.70 -47.33
N LEU A 220 13.39 16.84 -46.64
CA LEU A 220 14.79 16.55 -46.94
C LEU A 220 14.97 15.98 -48.36
N ILE A 221 14.13 15.02 -48.75
CA ILE A 221 14.17 14.42 -50.10
C ILE A 221 13.88 15.47 -51.19
N ILE A 222 12.95 16.39 -50.94
CA ILE A 222 12.65 17.50 -51.87
C ILE A 222 13.84 18.45 -51.96
N CYS A 223 14.44 18.86 -50.84
CA CYS A 223 15.60 19.76 -50.81
C CYS A 223 16.86 19.18 -51.47
N VAL A 224 17.03 17.85 -51.48
CA VAL A 224 18.17 17.18 -52.14
C VAL A 224 17.95 17.00 -53.64
N ARG A 225 16.69 17.06 -54.12
CA ARG A 225 16.35 16.91 -55.54
C ARG A 225 16.20 18.23 -56.30
N LEU A 226 16.12 19.35 -55.60
CA LEU A 226 16.17 20.72 -56.15
C LEU A 226 17.62 21.20 -56.27
#